data_AF-A0A0B4DE38-F1
#
_entry.id   AF-A0A0B4DE38-F1
#
_cell.length_a   1.000
_cell.length_b   1.000
_cell.length_c   1.000
_cell.angle_alpha   90.00
_cell.angle_beta   90.00
_cell.angle_gamma   90.00
#
_symmetry.space_group_name_H-M   'P 1'
#
loop_
_entity.id
_entity.type
_entity.pdbx_description
1 polymer ?
#
loop_
_entity_poly.entity_id
_entity_poly.type
_entity_poly.pdbx_seq_one_letter_code
_entity_poly.pdbx_strand_id
1 'polypeptide(L)'
;MAVNLQLVPAAAGKRLGAAVIDWLPGVAVLVVTFAIGFAGITRTRSGGFIIYDTSSLVLFGGIGLGVTLAYLFVVLGLEGRTGKTPGNLAMGIRSADQDGYAPGAGAVFLRGLITGAGILLALLAAVLVVVFKWFDAALFILGPLLLLGAAWAVLVVVSSRWDKDGGLRAWNDTAARTLVFDVKAGRDPITTGGIQGPYSFAPLDLPPVQQVLSPVAGAKQPLAQAPAATPPLAPGLVAQPAQMPPAQAPAQSPTQVPPSAPMPAQALPSQTMPYTSPASFAPPAAGHRVAPQHVDDDVERTQVRPGTTGPAPVAVLRIRLDDGRDFQLDRSVLVGRNPVGQAGEQHAQLLAVDDPGRSISKTHLHLLTDGTGIWVTDRQSTNGSAVTTPDGLRTPLVPGVPTFVTPGSSVHFGDRTFYLGQA
;
A
#
# COMPACT_ATOMS: atom_id res chain seq x y z
N MET A 1 1.42 -11.72 28.97
CA MET A 1 0.11 -11.94 28.33
C MET A 1 0.36 -12.72 27.04
N ALA A 2 -0.47 -13.71 26.71
CA ALA A 2 -0.33 -14.40 25.43
C ALA A 2 -0.63 -13.42 24.28
N VAL A 3 0.32 -13.22 23.37
CA VAL A 3 0.09 -12.40 22.17
C VAL A 3 -0.83 -13.20 21.26
N ASN A 4 -2.06 -12.73 21.07
CA ASN A 4 -2.97 -13.37 20.13
C ASN A 4 -2.46 -13.14 18.69
N LEU A 5 -2.01 -14.21 18.04
CA LEU A 5 -1.44 -14.17 16.69
C LEU A 5 -2.50 -14.10 15.58
N GLN A 6 -3.78 -14.20 15.94
CA GLN A 6 -4.90 -14.07 15.01
C GLN A 6 -5.26 -12.60 14.78
N LEU A 7 -5.79 -12.29 13.59
CA LEU A 7 -6.34 -10.99 13.27
C LEU A 7 -7.76 -10.90 13.81
N VAL A 8 -8.06 -9.83 14.54
CA VAL A 8 -9.41 -9.58 15.09
C VAL A 8 -10.04 -8.40 14.35
N PRO A 9 -11.27 -8.52 13.82
CA PRO A 9 -11.95 -7.41 13.16
C PRO A 9 -12.28 -6.29 14.14
N ALA A 10 -12.06 -5.03 13.73
CA ALA A 10 -12.41 -3.89 14.56
C ALA A 10 -13.94 -3.75 14.70
N ALA A 11 -14.45 -3.93 15.92
CA ALA A 11 -15.87 -3.75 16.21
C ALA A 11 -16.37 -2.35 15.83
N ALA A 12 -17.60 -2.25 15.29
CA ALA A 12 -18.16 -0.99 14.80
C ALA A 12 -18.16 0.16 15.83
N GLY A 13 -18.30 -0.15 17.12
CA GLY A 13 -18.19 0.85 18.20
C GLY A 13 -16.77 1.44 18.34
N LYS A 14 -15.72 0.63 18.13
CA LYS A 14 -14.34 1.12 18.08
C LYS A 14 -14.09 1.96 16.82
N ARG A 15 -14.60 1.53 15.65
CA ARG A 15 -14.53 2.31 14.40
C ARG A 15 -15.19 3.67 14.55
N LEU A 16 -16.41 3.72 15.10
CA LEU A 16 -17.15 4.96 15.31
C LEU A 16 -16.46 5.87 16.33
N GLY A 17 -15.95 5.32 17.44
CA GLY A 17 -15.18 6.09 18.42
C GLY A 17 -13.92 6.72 17.80
N ALA A 18 -13.19 5.98 16.98
CA ALA A 18 -12.01 6.49 16.28
C ALA A 18 -12.39 7.61 15.30
N ALA A 19 -13.40 7.37 14.46
CA ALA A 19 -13.88 8.35 13.49
C ALA A 19 -14.36 9.65 14.16
N VAL A 20 -15.10 9.57 15.26
CA VAL A 20 -15.51 10.77 16.03
C VAL A 20 -14.31 11.53 16.59
N ILE A 21 -13.31 10.83 17.14
CA ILE A 21 -12.07 11.46 17.63
C ILE A 21 -11.31 12.17 16.49
N ASP A 22 -11.28 11.59 15.29
CA ASP A 22 -10.63 12.18 14.12
C ASP A 22 -11.44 13.33 13.49
N TRP A 23 -12.78 13.34 13.62
CA TRP A 23 -13.61 14.45 13.12
C TRP A 23 -13.67 15.65 14.05
N LEU A 24 -13.64 15.42 15.38
CA LEU A 24 -13.85 16.44 16.40
C LEU A 24 -12.93 17.67 16.25
N PRO A 25 -11.61 17.55 15.99
CA PRO A 25 -10.73 18.72 15.83
C PRO A 25 -11.15 19.63 14.68
N GLY A 26 -11.51 19.07 13.52
CA GLY A 26 -11.96 19.84 12.37
C GLY A 26 -13.29 20.54 12.64
N VAL A 27 -14.25 19.83 13.24
CA VAL A 27 -15.55 20.42 13.62
C VAL A 27 -15.38 21.54 14.66
N ALA A 28 -14.54 21.32 15.68
CA ALA A 28 -14.28 22.30 16.72
C ALA A 28 -13.61 23.57 16.17
N VAL A 29 -12.61 23.43 15.30
CA VAL A 29 -11.99 24.57 14.61
C VAL A 29 -13.04 25.37 13.85
N LEU A 30 -13.84 24.73 13.00
CA LEU A 30 -14.88 25.41 12.21
C LEU A 30 -15.89 26.12 13.11
N VAL A 31 -16.44 25.45 14.14
CA VAL A 31 -17.42 26.04 15.05
C VAL A 31 -16.84 27.28 15.75
N VAL A 32 -15.61 27.20 16.28
CA VAL A 32 -14.97 28.33 16.96
C VAL A 32 -14.68 29.48 16.00
N THR A 33 -14.11 29.21 14.83
CA THR A 33 -13.76 30.29 13.88
C THR A 33 -15.00 30.94 13.27
N PHE A 34 -16.05 30.18 12.96
CA PHE A 34 -17.31 30.76 12.50
C PHE A 34 -18.00 31.55 13.61
N ALA A 35 -18.00 31.07 14.87
CA ALA A 35 -18.56 31.83 15.99
C ALA A 35 -17.86 33.18 16.20
N ILE A 36 -16.52 33.22 16.15
CA ILE A 36 -15.73 34.47 16.18
C ILE A 36 -16.08 35.34 14.96
N GLY A 37 -16.13 34.73 13.77
CA GLY A 37 -16.51 35.41 12.53
C GLY A 37 -17.86 36.12 12.61
N PHE A 38 -18.89 35.42 13.09
CA PHE A 38 -20.24 35.96 13.33
C PHE A 38 -20.26 37.03 14.43
N ALA A 39 -19.54 36.83 15.54
CA ALA A 39 -19.47 37.80 16.63
C ALA A 39 -18.83 39.13 16.21
N GLY A 40 -17.92 39.11 15.23
CA GLY A 40 -17.31 40.30 14.64
C GLY A 40 -18.12 40.98 13.52
N ILE A 41 -19.35 40.55 13.22
CA ILE A 41 -20.20 41.25 12.25
C ILE A 41 -20.69 42.57 12.86
N THR A 42 -20.28 43.70 12.27
CA THR A 42 -20.72 45.03 12.70
C THR A 42 -21.83 45.56 11.80
N ARG A 43 -22.60 46.53 12.31
CA ARG A 43 -23.74 47.13 11.60
C ARG A 43 -23.60 48.65 11.60
N THR A 44 -23.47 49.22 10.42
CA THR A 44 -23.44 50.68 10.21
C THR A 44 -24.75 51.14 9.59
N ARG A 45 -25.30 52.25 10.09
CA ARG A 45 -26.44 52.94 9.48
C ARG A 45 -25.97 54.23 8.83
N SER A 46 -26.27 54.42 7.55
CA SER A 46 -25.99 55.66 6.81
C SER A 46 -27.06 55.87 5.76
N GLY A 47 -27.55 57.12 5.61
CA GLY A 47 -28.53 57.49 4.58
C GLY A 47 -29.84 56.69 4.61
N GLY A 48 -30.27 56.18 5.77
CA GLY A 48 -31.47 55.32 5.89
C GLY A 48 -31.24 53.83 5.59
N PHE A 49 -30.08 53.47 5.03
CA PHE A 49 -29.71 52.08 4.76
C PHE A 49 -28.99 51.43 5.94
N ILE A 50 -29.06 50.10 5.99
CA ILE A 50 -28.39 49.26 6.97
C ILE A 50 -27.34 48.44 6.22
N ILE A 51 -26.07 48.67 6.53
CA ILE A 51 -24.95 47.93 5.96
C ILE A 51 -24.35 47.04 7.06
N TYR A 52 -24.15 45.77 6.74
CA TYR A 52 -23.46 44.82 7.61
C TYR A 52 -22.04 44.60 7.08
N ASP A 53 -21.04 44.73 7.94
CA ASP A 53 -19.67 44.35 7.63
C ASP A 53 -19.47 42.87 7.95
N THR A 54 -19.24 42.06 6.92
CA THR A 54 -19.03 40.61 7.00
C THR A 54 -17.55 40.21 6.82
N SER A 55 -16.63 41.18 6.80
CA SER A 55 -15.18 40.93 6.64
C SER A 55 -14.64 39.94 7.67
N SER A 56 -15.03 40.08 8.94
CA SER A 56 -14.73 39.14 10.04
C SER A 56 -15.17 37.71 9.72
N LEU A 57 -16.41 37.53 9.24
CA LEU A 57 -16.96 36.20 8.90
C LEU A 57 -16.16 35.53 7.78
N VAL A 58 -15.79 36.29 6.73
CA VAL A 58 -15.00 35.78 5.61
C VAL A 58 -13.58 35.44 6.06
N LEU A 59 -12.95 36.31 6.86
CA LEU A 59 -11.58 36.12 7.36
C LEU A 59 -11.48 34.89 8.27
N PHE A 60 -12.24 34.84 9.36
CA PHE A 60 -12.15 33.73 10.30
C PHE A 60 -12.72 32.43 9.72
N GLY A 61 -13.81 32.49 8.93
CA GLY A 61 -14.34 31.33 8.22
C GLY A 61 -13.33 30.74 7.23
N GLY A 62 -12.62 31.58 6.48
CA GLY A 62 -11.54 31.17 5.57
C GLY A 62 -10.35 30.54 6.30
N ILE A 63 -9.91 31.13 7.41
CA ILE A 63 -8.84 30.55 8.26
C ILE A 63 -9.28 29.19 8.80
N GLY A 64 -10.49 29.07 9.34
CA GLY A 64 -11.03 27.82 9.88
C GLY A 64 -11.11 26.71 8.85
N LEU A 65 -11.59 27.02 7.63
CA LEU A 65 -11.60 26.08 6.51
C LEU A 65 -10.17 25.67 6.12
N GLY A 66 -9.24 26.61 6.00
CA GLY A 66 -7.84 26.33 5.66
C GLY A 66 -7.15 25.42 6.68
N VAL A 67 -7.29 25.71 7.98
CA VAL A 67 -6.74 24.88 9.07
C VAL A 67 -7.39 23.49 9.07
N THR A 68 -8.70 23.40 8.85
CA THR A 68 -9.42 22.11 8.80
C THR A 68 -8.97 21.26 7.62
N LEU A 69 -8.80 21.85 6.43
CA LEU A 69 -8.27 21.14 5.27
C LEU A 69 -6.82 20.67 5.51
N ALA A 70 -5.95 21.53 6.06
CA ALA A 70 -4.58 21.16 6.40
C ALA A 70 -4.53 19.98 7.41
N TYR A 71 -5.38 20.00 8.44
CA TYR A 71 -5.53 18.89 9.38
C TYR A 71 -5.97 17.59 8.67
N LEU A 72 -6.99 17.66 7.80
CA LEU A 72 -7.46 16.49 7.04
C LEU A 72 -6.37 15.93 6.11
N PHE A 73 -5.56 16.78 5.45
CA PHE A 73 -4.42 16.33 4.64
C PHE A 73 -3.33 15.66 5.48
N VAL A 74 -3.04 16.15 6.69
CA VAL A 74 -2.08 15.52 7.61
C VAL A 74 -2.59 14.15 8.06
N VAL A 75 -3.85 14.04 8.50
CA VAL A 75 -4.45 12.76 8.91
C VAL A 75 -4.50 11.77 7.73
N LEU A 76 -4.89 12.22 6.54
CA LEU A 76 -4.87 11.43 5.31
C LEU A 76 -3.47 10.88 4.99
N GLY A 77 -2.44 11.71 5.12
CA GLY A 77 -1.05 11.31 4.90
C GLY A 77 -0.53 10.31 5.95
N LEU A 78 -0.91 10.49 7.22
CA LEU A 78 -0.57 9.59 8.32
C LEU A 78 -1.24 8.22 8.15
N GLU A 79 -2.56 8.18 7.89
CA GLU A 79 -3.29 6.93 7.69
C GLU A 79 -2.82 6.23 6.42
N GLY A 80 -2.68 6.95 5.30
CA GLY A 80 -2.24 6.40 4.03
C GLY A 80 -0.84 5.76 4.09
N ARG A 81 0.08 6.32 4.90
CA ARG A 81 1.46 5.79 5.06
C ARG A 81 1.60 4.74 6.17
N THR A 82 0.76 4.76 7.20
CA THR A 82 1.01 3.97 8.42
C THR A 82 -0.18 3.15 8.93
N GLY A 83 -1.39 3.38 8.40
CA GLY A 83 -2.64 2.81 8.92
C GLY A 83 -3.14 3.45 10.22
N LYS A 84 -2.48 4.52 10.69
CA LYS A 84 -2.74 5.15 12.00
C LYS A 84 -3.29 6.57 11.84
N THR A 85 -4.33 6.85 12.61
CA THR A 85 -4.88 8.18 12.90
C THR A 85 -4.86 8.39 14.42
N PRO A 86 -5.01 9.62 14.93
CA PRO A 86 -5.20 9.88 16.37
C PRO A 86 -6.32 9.03 16.99
N GLY A 87 -7.47 8.93 16.33
CA GLY A 87 -8.61 8.13 16.74
C GLY A 87 -8.33 6.62 16.71
N ASN A 88 -7.69 6.12 15.66
CA ASN A 88 -7.27 4.72 15.57
C ASN A 88 -6.36 4.32 16.74
N LEU A 89 -5.38 5.17 17.07
CA LEU A 89 -4.47 4.95 18.20
C LEU A 89 -5.19 4.94 19.55
N ALA A 90 -6.12 5.88 19.77
CA ALA A 90 -6.92 5.92 21.00
C ALA A 90 -7.77 4.63 21.17
N MET A 91 -8.49 4.25 20.12
CA MET A 91 -9.37 3.06 20.15
C MET A 91 -8.61 1.73 20.06
N GLY A 92 -7.33 1.76 19.70
CA GLY A 92 -6.50 0.56 19.52
C GLY A 92 -6.86 -0.25 18.30
N ILE A 93 -7.20 0.43 17.20
CA ILE A 93 -7.50 -0.17 15.90
C ILE A 93 -6.47 0.30 14.86
N ARG A 94 -6.39 -0.40 13.73
CA ARG A 94 -5.50 -0.02 12.63
C ARG A 94 -6.12 -0.30 11.27
N SER A 95 -6.03 0.68 10.37
CA SER A 95 -6.45 0.56 8.97
C SER A 95 -5.33 -0.09 8.14
N ALA A 96 -5.68 -0.96 7.20
CA ALA A 96 -4.74 -1.62 6.28
C ALA A 96 -5.39 -1.82 4.88
N ASP A 97 -4.60 -2.21 3.89
CA ASP A 97 -5.10 -2.70 2.60
C ASP A 97 -5.58 -4.16 2.67
N GLN A 98 -5.82 -4.80 1.51
CA GLN A 98 -6.25 -6.20 1.42
C GLN A 98 -5.15 -7.21 1.79
N ASP A 99 -3.89 -6.85 1.62
CA ASP A 99 -2.72 -7.71 1.90
C ASP A 99 -2.16 -7.49 3.32
N GLY A 100 -2.66 -6.47 4.03
CA GLY A 100 -2.36 -6.16 5.42
C GLY A 100 -1.24 -5.13 5.59
N TYR A 101 -0.93 -4.37 4.55
CA TYR A 101 0.04 -3.28 4.54
C TYR A 101 -0.65 -1.91 4.68
N ALA A 102 0.12 -0.82 4.57
CA ALA A 102 -0.43 0.54 4.69
C ALA A 102 -1.45 0.80 3.57
N PRO A 103 -2.64 1.37 3.88
CA PRO A 103 -3.75 1.43 2.93
C PRO A 103 -3.51 2.32 1.70
N GLY A 104 -2.52 3.21 1.74
CA GLY A 104 -2.22 4.15 0.67
C GLY A 104 -3.16 5.37 0.66
N ALA A 105 -2.63 6.52 0.25
CA ALA A 105 -3.37 7.79 0.31
C ALA A 105 -4.63 7.78 -0.57
N GLY A 106 -4.61 7.13 -1.74
CA GLY A 106 -5.77 7.08 -2.65
C GLY A 106 -6.96 6.32 -2.08
N ALA A 107 -6.71 5.18 -1.41
CA ALA A 107 -7.77 4.41 -0.77
C ALA A 107 -8.39 5.18 0.41
N VAL A 108 -7.56 5.76 1.28
CA VAL A 108 -8.04 6.58 2.40
C VAL A 108 -8.78 7.83 1.90
N PHE A 109 -8.35 8.44 0.79
CA PHE A 109 -9.05 9.56 0.18
C PHE A 109 -10.45 9.16 -0.32
N LEU A 110 -10.57 8.03 -1.03
CA LEU A 110 -11.87 7.52 -1.49
C LEU A 110 -12.79 7.15 -0.32
N ARG A 111 -12.24 6.53 0.73
CA ARG A 111 -12.92 6.24 1.99
C ARG A 111 -13.46 7.52 2.64
N GLY A 112 -12.62 8.56 2.71
CA GLY A 112 -12.99 9.89 3.21
C GLY A 112 -14.09 10.55 2.38
N LEU A 113 -14.00 10.48 1.05
CA LEU A 113 -15.00 11.02 0.12
C LEU A 113 -16.39 10.39 0.33
N ILE A 114 -16.47 9.06 0.45
CA ILE A 114 -17.72 8.33 0.66
C ILE A 114 -18.31 8.67 2.04
N THR A 115 -17.47 8.72 3.06
CA THR A 115 -17.90 9.05 4.44
C THR A 115 -18.38 10.50 4.55
N GLY A 116 -17.68 11.42 3.88
CA GLY A 116 -17.98 12.85 3.84
C GLY A 116 -19.03 13.25 2.79
N ALA A 117 -19.57 12.33 1.99
CA ALA A 117 -20.43 12.66 0.84
C ALA A 117 -21.63 13.55 1.21
N GLY A 118 -22.31 13.26 2.33
CA GLY A 118 -23.41 14.10 2.82
C GLY A 118 -22.97 15.50 3.28
N ILE A 119 -21.75 15.66 3.81
CA ILE A 119 -21.18 16.97 4.16
C ILE A 119 -20.78 17.74 2.90
N LEU A 120 -20.23 17.06 1.88
CA LEU A 120 -19.93 17.68 0.59
C LEU A 120 -21.20 18.19 -0.11
N LEU A 121 -22.31 17.45 0.01
CA LEU A 121 -23.62 17.88 -0.47
C LEU A 121 -24.14 19.09 0.33
N ALA A 122 -23.95 19.11 1.66
CA ALA A 122 -24.26 20.29 2.48
C ALA A 122 -23.41 21.53 2.11
N LEU A 123 -22.12 21.36 1.79
CA LEU A 123 -21.27 22.44 1.29
C LEU A 123 -21.72 22.94 -0.08
N LEU A 124 -22.10 22.06 -1.00
CA LEU A 124 -22.67 22.44 -2.30
C LEU A 124 -23.96 23.25 -2.10
N ALA A 125 -24.87 22.80 -1.23
CA ALA A 125 -26.07 23.55 -0.90
C ALA A 125 -25.77 24.92 -0.28
N ALA A 126 -24.72 25.04 0.56
CA ALA A 126 -24.30 26.31 1.12
C ALA A 126 -23.83 27.29 0.02
N VAL A 127 -23.09 26.80 -0.98
CA VAL A 127 -22.71 27.61 -2.16
C VAL A 127 -23.95 28.05 -2.94
N LEU A 128 -24.91 27.15 -3.18
CA LEU A 128 -26.16 27.51 -3.89
C LEU A 128 -26.99 28.54 -3.12
N VAL A 129 -27.10 28.43 -1.80
CA VAL A 129 -27.76 29.42 -0.93
C VAL A 129 -27.12 30.80 -1.05
N VAL A 130 -25.79 30.89 -1.13
CA VAL A 130 -25.07 32.15 -1.35
C VAL A 130 -25.30 32.69 -2.76
N VAL A 131 -25.20 31.85 -3.79
CA VAL A 131 -25.37 32.23 -5.21
C VAL A 131 -26.80 32.75 -5.49
N PHE A 132 -27.82 32.06 -5.01
CA PHE A 132 -29.23 32.44 -5.17
C PHE A 132 -29.75 33.38 -4.08
N LYS A 133 -28.89 33.77 -3.12
CA LYS A 133 -29.18 34.72 -2.03
C LYS A 133 -30.35 34.29 -1.13
N TRP A 134 -30.54 32.99 -0.94
CA TRP A 134 -31.62 32.38 -0.13
C TRP A 134 -31.33 32.43 1.37
N PHE A 135 -30.88 33.56 1.89
CA PHE A 135 -30.41 33.68 3.28
C PHE A 135 -31.52 33.40 4.32
N ASP A 136 -32.76 33.78 4.05
CA ASP A 136 -33.90 33.53 4.94
C ASP A 136 -34.25 32.03 5.04
N ALA A 137 -34.01 31.27 3.97
CA ALA A 137 -34.20 29.81 3.93
C ALA A 137 -32.94 29.02 4.35
N ALA A 138 -31.79 29.68 4.52
CA ALA A 138 -30.50 29.03 4.72
C ALA A 138 -30.49 28.06 5.90
N LEU A 139 -31.08 28.44 7.05
CA LEU A 139 -31.14 27.58 8.23
C LEU A 139 -31.98 26.32 8.00
N PHE A 140 -33.11 26.47 7.31
CA PHE A 140 -34.05 25.38 7.01
C PHE A 140 -33.53 24.42 5.93
N ILE A 141 -32.63 24.89 5.05
CA ILE A 141 -31.94 24.04 4.07
C ILE A 141 -30.72 23.38 4.72
N LEU A 142 -29.78 24.17 5.24
CA LEU A 142 -28.46 23.70 5.65
C LEU A 142 -28.47 22.95 6.99
N GLY A 143 -29.32 23.34 7.93
CA GLY A 143 -29.41 22.68 9.24
C GLY A 143 -29.78 21.20 9.13
N PRO A 144 -30.93 20.85 8.52
CA PRO A 144 -31.30 19.46 8.28
C PRO A 144 -30.28 18.72 7.41
N LEU A 145 -29.67 19.38 6.44
CA LEU A 145 -28.71 18.76 5.52
C LEU A 145 -27.38 18.40 6.19
N LEU A 146 -26.90 19.23 7.12
CA LEU A 146 -25.74 18.93 7.97
C LEU A 146 -26.06 17.78 8.94
N LEU A 147 -27.26 17.73 9.52
CA LEU A 147 -27.69 16.61 10.37
C LEU A 147 -27.77 15.30 9.59
N LEU A 148 -28.34 15.33 8.38
CA LEU A 148 -28.37 14.18 7.46
C LEU A 148 -26.96 13.77 7.02
N GLY A 149 -26.06 14.73 6.78
CA GLY A 149 -24.66 14.47 6.44
C GLY A 149 -23.87 13.83 7.58
N ALA A 150 -24.11 14.26 8.83
CA ALA A 150 -23.53 13.64 10.01
C ALA A 150 -24.11 12.23 10.25
N ALA A 151 -25.43 12.07 10.14
CA ALA A 151 -26.09 10.76 10.24
C ALA A 151 -25.61 9.78 9.14
N TRP A 152 -25.38 10.27 7.92
CA TRP A 152 -24.75 9.51 6.84
C TRP A 152 -23.34 9.04 7.20
N ALA A 153 -22.48 9.94 7.69
CA ALA A 153 -21.11 9.58 8.09
C ALA A 153 -21.10 8.50 9.20
N VAL A 154 -21.98 8.62 10.19
CA VAL A 154 -22.17 7.62 11.26
C VAL A 154 -22.70 6.30 10.69
N LEU A 155 -23.72 6.33 9.82
CA LEU A 155 -24.28 5.13 9.18
C LEU A 155 -23.24 4.40 8.34
N VAL A 156 -22.44 5.13 7.56
CA VAL A 156 -21.33 4.58 6.78
C VAL A 156 -20.32 3.90 7.70
N VAL A 157 -19.90 4.49 8.82
CA VAL A 157 -18.93 3.85 9.72
C VAL A 157 -19.52 2.64 10.46
N VAL A 158 -20.79 2.70 10.88
CA VAL A 158 -21.49 1.61 11.58
C VAL A 158 -21.91 0.48 10.62
N SER A 159 -21.92 0.72 9.31
CA SER A 159 -22.29 -0.26 8.28
C SER A 159 -21.50 -1.58 8.36
N SER A 160 -20.30 -1.57 8.97
CA SER A 160 -19.53 -2.79 9.23
C SER A 160 -20.23 -3.81 10.14
N ARG A 161 -21.35 -3.46 10.80
CA ARG A 161 -22.21 -4.45 11.49
C ARG A 161 -23.00 -5.35 10.55
N TRP A 162 -23.23 -4.90 9.31
CA TRP A 162 -23.93 -5.65 8.26
C TRP A 162 -22.96 -6.24 7.22
N ASP A 163 -21.66 -6.19 7.51
CA ASP A 163 -20.64 -6.86 6.71
C ASP A 163 -20.77 -8.37 6.81
N LYS A 164 -20.82 -9.03 5.65
CA LYS A 164 -20.89 -10.49 5.54
C LYS A 164 -19.52 -11.14 5.74
N ASP A 165 -18.44 -10.38 5.56
CA ASP A 165 -17.04 -10.83 5.67
C ASP A 165 -16.52 -10.74 7.13
N GLY A 166 -17.40 -10.86 8.13
CA GLY A 166 -17.01 -10.92 9.54
C GLY A 166 -16.77 -9.57 10.23
N GLY A 167 -17.26 -8.45 9.68
CA GLY A 167 -17.14 -7.13 10.30
C GLY A 167 -15.79 -6.45 10.05
N LEU A 168 -15.10 -6.83 8.98
CA LEU A 168 -13.81 -6.26 8.56
C LEU A 168 -13.97 -4.97 7.75
N ARG A 169 -15.12 -4.75 7.09
CA ARG A 169 -15.35 -3.63 6.16
C ARG A 169 -16.66 -2.89 6.44
N ALA A 170 -16.61 -1.58 6.58
CA ALA A 170 -17.75 -0.70 6.32
C ALA A 170 -17.89 -0.42 4.81
N TRP A 171 -19.00 0.17 4.35
CA TRP A 171 -19.24 0.47 2.93
C TRP A 171 -18.14 1.33 2.28
N ASN A 172 -17.60 2.30 3.04
CA ASN A 172 -16.44 3.10 2.63
C ASN A 172 -15.17 2.24 2.51
N ASP A 173 -14.94 1.31 3.44
CA ASP A 173 -13.81 0.37 3.41
C ASP A 173 -13.92 -0.61 2.22
N THR A 174 -15.12 -1.13 1.94
CA THR A 174 -15.38 -2.02 0.80
C THR A 174 -15.07 -1.34 -0.53
N ALA A 175 -15.50 -0.09 -0.71
CA ALA A 175 -15.20 0.68 -1.90
C ALA A 175 -13.71 1.05 -2.01
N ALA A 176 -13.07 1.41 -0.89
CA ALA A 176 -11.65 1.72 -0.82
C ALA A 176 -10.73 0.48 -0.84
N ARG A 177 -11.30 -0.74 -0.76
CA ARG A 177 -10.58 -2.01 -0.59
C ARG A 177 -9.71 -2.07 0.68
N THR A 178 -10.06 -1.32 1.72
CA THR A 178 -9.35 -1.32 3.00
C THR A 178 -9.96 -2.30 4.00
N LEU A 179 -9.21 -2.62 5.05
CA LEU A 179 -9.58 -3.47 6.18
C LEU A 179 -9.26 -2.71 7.48
N VAL A 180 -9.98 -2.99 8.57
CA VAL A 180 -9.69 -2.41 9.89
C VAL A 180 -9.67 -3.47 10.98
N PHE A 181 -8.57 -3.52 11.73
CA PHE A 181 -8.26 -4.56 12.72
C PHE A 181 -8.17 -3.99 14.14
N ASP A 182 -8.51 -4.81 15.12
CA ASP A 182 -8.39 -4.53 16.55
C ASP A 182 -7.03 -4.99 17.07
N VAL A 183 -6.04 -4.09 17.04
CA VAL A 183 -4.65 -4.39 17.42
C VAL A 183 -4.42 -4.44 18.94
N LYS A 184 -5.46 -4.19 19.75
CA LYS A 184 -5.47 -4.49 21.20
C LYS A 184 -5.98 -5.90 21.49
N ALA A 185 -6.83 -6.47 20.63
CA ALA A 185 -7.40 -7.81 20.80
C ALA A 185 -6.68 -8.90 19.99
N GLY A 186 -6.00 -8.52 18.90
CA GLY A 186 -5.30 -9.42 17.99
C GLY A 186 -4.00 -8.85 17.43
N ARG A 187 -3.44 -9.55 16.45
CA ARG A 187 -2.19 -9.20 15.77
C ARG A 187 -2.34 -7.92 14.93
N ASP A 188 -1.29 -7.12 14.86
CA ASP A 188 -1.19 -5.95 13.98
C ASP A 188 -0.55 -6.34 12.63
N PRO A 189 -1.32 -6.43 11.53
CA PRO A 189 -0.84 -7.00 10.27
C PRO A 189 0.33 -6.20 9.66
N ILE A 190 0.30 -4.87 9.74
CA ILE A 190 1.31 -4.02 9.08
C ILE A 190 2.69 -4.19 9.71
N THR A 191 2.75 -4.48 11.02
CA THR A 191 4.02 -4.80 11.72
C THR A 191 4.41 -6.27 11.67
N THR A 192 3.55 -7.16 11.14
CA THR A 192 3.75 -8.61 11.19
C THR A 192 3.63 -9.27 9.82
N GLY A 193 4.08 -8.65 8.73
CA GLY A 193 4.09 -9.29 7.41
C GLY A 193 2.71 -9.47 6.75
N GLY A 194 1.77 -8.56 7.02
CA GLY A 194 0.45 -8.52 6.39
C GLY A 194 -0.58 -9.47 6.99
N ILE A 195 -1.58 -9.84 6.20
CA ILE A 195 -2.68 -10.72 6.61
C ILE A 195 -2.18 -12.14 6.92
N GLN A 196 -1.25 -12.66 6.13
CA GLN A 196 -0.70 -14.01 6.30
C GLN A 196 0.08 -14.14 7.63
N GLY A 197 0.79 -13.07 8.02
CA GLY A 197 1.56 -13.03 9.26
C GLY A 197 3.06 -13.15 9.01
N PRO A 198 3.86 -13.21 10.09
CA PRO A 198 5.29 -13.35 9.96
C PRO A 198 5.57 -14.72 9.35
N TYR A 199 6.25 -14.72 8.20
CA TYR A 199 6.60 -15.92 7.44
C TYR A 199 7.28 -16.94 8.35
N SER A 200 6.53 -17.96 8.76
CA SER A 200 7.07 -19.04 9.57
C SER A 200 7.82 -19.98 8.63
N PHE A 201 9.15 -19.90 8.65
CA PHE A 201 10.06 -20.87 8.01
C PHE A 201 10.06 -22.24 8.72
N ALA A 202 8.95 -22.64 9.33
CA ALA A 202 8.71 -24.01 9.73
C ALA A 202 8.13 -24.76 8.52
N PRO A 203 8.83 -25.74 7.94
CA PRO A 203 8.21 -26.63 6.97
C PRO A 203 7.03 -27.33 7.66
N LEU A 204 5.82 -27.06 7.18
CA LEU A 204 4.68 -27.93 7.44
C LEU A 204 5.01 -29.29 6.83
N ASP A 205 4.83 -30.34 7.63
CA ASP A 205 5.19 -31.74 7.33
C ASP A 205 6.69 -32.02 7.14
N LEU A 206 7.48 -31.79 8.20
CA LEU A 206 8.64 -32.66 8.43
C LEU A 206 8.13 -34.06 8.83
N PRO A 207 8.53 -35.15 8.14
CA PRO A 207 8.28 -36.51 8.62
C PRO A 207 8.93 -36.69 10.00
N PRO A 208 8.40 -37.59 10.86
CA PRO A 208 8.93 -37.80 12.20
C PRO A 208 10.44 -38.08 12.12
N VAL A 209 11.23 -37.22 12.78
CA VAL A 209 12.69 -37.30 12.76
C VAL A 209 13.13 -38.61 13.39
N GLN A 210 13.37 -39.61 12.55
CA GLN A 210 13.87 -40.89 13.01
C GLN A 210 15.31 -40.67 13.48
N GLN A 211 15.52 -40.78 14.80
CA GLN A 211 16.83 -40.59 15.40
C GLN A 211 17.79 -41.66 14.90
N VAL A 212 18.59 -41.31 13.88
CA VAL A 212 19.67 -42.16 13.41
C VAL A 212 20.74 -42.18 14.51
N LEU A 213 20.79 -43.30 15.22
CA LEU A 213 21.88 -43.63 16.14
C LEU A 213 23.20 -43.52 15.37
N SER A 214 23.96 -42.46 15.65
CA SER A 214 25.28 -42.27 15.05
C SER A 214 26.19 -43.41 15.51
N PRO A 215 26.87 -44.15 14.61
CA PRO A 215 27.71 -45.27 14.98
C PRO A 215 29.08 -44.79 15.52
N VAL A 216 29.07 -44.12 16.67
CA VAL A 216 30.26 -44.01 17.53
C VAL A 216 30.32 -45.28 18.37
N ALA A 217 31.27 -46.14 18.02
CA ALA A 217 31.49 -47.39 18.72
C ALA A 217 32.09 -47.17 20.11
N GLY A 218 31.57 -47.90 21.11
CA GLY A 218 32.38 -48.39 22.22
C GLY A 218 32.44 -47.56 23.50
N ALA A 219 31.35 -47.53 24.27
CA ALA A 219 31.43 -47.44 25.73
C ALA A 219 30.50 -48.49 26.35
N LYS A 220 31.07 -49.45 27.09
CA LYS A 220 30.33 -50.60 27.66
C LYS A 220 29.49 -50.14 28.86
N GLN A 221 28.18 -50.36 28.81
CA GLN A 221 27.32 -50.31 30.01
C GLN A 221 27.32 -51.69 30.69
N PRO A 222 27.59 -51.78 32.00
CA PRO A 222 27.29 -52.97 32.79
C PRO A 222 25.78 -53.04 33.09
N LEU A 223 25.19 -54.21 32.85
CA LEU A 223 23.84 -54.53 33.28
C LEU A 223 23.84 -54.74 34.81
N ALA A 224 22.93 -54.09 35.54
CA ALA A 224 22.68 -54.38 36.95
C ALA A 224 21.17 -54.49 37.19
N GLN A 225 20.74 -55.64 37.71
CA GLN A 225 19.34 -55.99 37.91
C GLN A 225 18.79 -55.36 39.20
N ALA A 226 17.48 -55.08 39.22
CA ALA A 226 16.78 -54.70 40.43
C ALA A 226 16.50 -55.92 41.34
N PRO A 227 16.44 -55.69 42.66
CA PRO A 227 15.45 -56.38 43.49
C PRO A 227 14.64 -55.40 44.36
N ALA A 228 13.38 -55.76 44.63
CA ALA A 228 12.51 -55.05 45.55
C ALA A 228 12.65 -55.59 46.99
N ALA A 229 12.49 -54.72 47.99
CA ALA A 229 12.30 -55.11 49.39
C ALA A 229 11.48 -54.04 50.17
N THR A 230 10.77 -54.48 51.21
CA THR A 230 9.71 -53.78 51.95
C THR A 230 10.19 -53.02 53.21
N PRO A 231 9.35 -52.14 53.81
CA PRO A 231 9.74 -51.26 54.92
C PRO A 231 9.42 -51.84 56.32
N PRO A 232 10.06 -51.33 57.40
CA PRO A 232 9.60 -51.44 58.78
C PRO A 232 9.20 -50.10 59.43
N LEU A 233 8.34 -50.16 60.45
CA LEU A 233 7.74 -49.01 61.16
C LEU A 233 8.53 -48.62 62.43
N ALA A 234 8.76 -47.30 62.61
CA ALA A 234 8.38 -46.41 63.75
C ALA A 234 8.70 -46.78 65.24
N PRO A 235 8.53 -45.88 66.24
CA PRO A 235 8.28 -44.41 66.23
C PRO A 235 9.19 -43.57 67.17
N GLY A 236 9.10 -42.22 67.10
CA GLY A 236 9.68 -41.31 68.11
C GLY A 236 9.49 -39.81 67.83
N LEU A 237 8.42 -39.20 68.35
CA LEU A 237 8.24 -37.73 68.47
C LEU A 237 8.92 -37.25 69.78
N VAL A 238 9.32 -36.00 70.03
CA VAL A 238 9.08 -34.65 69.46
C VAL A 238 10.45 -33.96 69.18
N ALA A 239 10.64 -32.70 68.72
CA ALA A 239 9.79 -31.50 68.67
C ALA A 239 10.12 -30.54 67.50
N GLN A 240 10.22 -29.23 67.78
CA GLN A 240 10.34 -28.06 66.88
C GLN A 240 11.01 -26.89 67.64
N PRO A 241 11.34 -25.73 67.03
CA PRO A 241 11.47 -25.41 65.59
C PRO A 241 12.77 -24.63 65.23
N ALA A 242 13.09 -24.53 63.93
CA ALA A 242 13.88 -23.43 63.37
C ALA A 242 13.35 -23.06 61.97
N GLN A 243 13.29 -21.77 61.65
CA GLN A 243 12.51 -21.24 60.53
C GLN A 243 13.28 -21.23 59.18
N MET A 244 12.52 -21.28 58.09
CA MET A 244 13.01 -21.23 56.70
C MET A 244 13.58 -19.85 56.33
N PRO A 245 14.62 -19.77 55.48
CA PRO A 245 15.13 -18.50 54.97
C PRO A 245 14.30 -17.98 53.79
N PRO A 246 13.96 -16.67 53.73
CA PRO A 246 13.44 -16.05 52.52
C PRO A 246 14.57 -15.76 51.53
N ALA A 247 14.30 -15.95 50.23
CA ALA A 247 15.24 -15.60 49.17
C ALA A 247 15.42 -14.08 49.07
N GLN A 248 16.66 -13.60 49.22
CA GLN A 248 17.01 -12.19 49.00
C GLN A 248 17.42 -11.92 47.55
N ALA A 249 17.02 -10.77 47.04
CA ALA A 249 17.58 -10.18 45.82
C ALA A 249 18.67 -9.15 46.19
N PRO A 250 19.71 -8.98 45.36
CA PRO A 250 20.45 -7.72 45.21
C PRO A 250 19.88 -6.94 44.00
N ALA A 251 19.44 -5.68 44.15
CA ALA A 251 20.25 -4.44 44.22
C ALA A 251 20.81 -4.06 42.82
N GLN A 252 20.35 -2.96 42.21
CA GLN A 252 20.99 -1.60 42.24
C GLN A 252 22.45 -1.59 41.75
N SER A 253 22.99 -0.72 40.88
CA SER A 253 22.53 0.43 40.08
C SER A 253 23.59 0.68 38.97
N PRO A 254 24.04 1.91 38.56
CA PRO A 254 24.04 2.27 37.14
C PRO A 254 25.43 2.41 36.48
N THR A 255 25.54 2.07 35.20
CA THR A 255 26.72 2.41 34.38
C THR A 255 26.39 3.54 33.41
N GLN A 256 27.01 4.70 33.61
CA GLN A 256 26.96 5.83 32.70
C GLN A 256 27.66 5.50 31.38
N VAL A 257 27.13 5.99 30.26
CA VAL A 257 27.82 6.04 28.96
C VAL A 257 27.88 7.53 28.56
N PRO A 258 29.04 8.06 28.13
CA PRO A 258 29.23 9.50 28.01
C PRO A 258 28.53 10.12 26.79
N PRO A 259 28.25 11.44 26.81
CA PRO A 259 27.61 12.12 25.69
C PRO A 259 28.61 12.33 24.53
N SER A 260 28.32 11.75 23.37
CA SER A 260 28.99 12.08 22.11
C SER A 260 28.59 13.49 21.68
N ALA A 261 29.55 14.41 21.56
CA ALA A 261 29.31 15.75 21.03
C ALA A 261 28.89 15.69 19.54
N PRO A 262 28.07 16.64 19.05
CA PRO A 262 27.65 16.66 17.65
C PRO A 262 28.82 16.99 16.73
N MET A 263 29.09 16.13 15.75
CA MET A 263 29.93 16.49 14.61
C MET A 263 29.19 17.48 13.70
N PRO A 264 29.85 18.53 13.20
CA PRO A 264 29.23 19.49 12.29
C PRO A 264 28.95 18.84 10.92
N ALA A 265 27.75 19.05 10.41
CA ALA A 265 27.39 18.62 9.06
C ALA A 265 28.19 19.41 8.01
N GLN A 266 29.04 18.72 7.26
CA GLN A 266 29.63 19.29 6.05
C GLN A 266 28.54 19.39 4.98
N ALA A 267 28.22 20.62 4.58
CA ALA A 267 27.29 20.87 3.48
C ALA A 267 27.95 20.51 2.14
N LEU A 268 27.36 19.58 1.39
CA LEU A 268 27.62 19.48 -0.04
C LEU A 268 26.73 20.47 -0.80
N PRO A 269 27.25 21.14 -1.85
CA PRO A 269 26.59 22.29 -2.45
C PRO A 269 25.34 21.92 -3.25
N SER A 270 24.27 22.69 -3.05
CA SER A 270 23.05 22.62 -3.84
C SER A 270 23.30 23.13 -5.27
N GLN A 271 23.42 22.24 -6.25
CA GLN A 271 23.38 22.65 -7.65
C GLN A 271 21.93 22.84 -8.11
N THR A 272 21.50 24.09 -8.17
CA THR A 272 20.25 24.51 -8.82
C THR A 272 20.39 24.39 -10.34
N MET A 273 19.74 23.40 -10.94
CA MET A 273 19.41 23.39 -12.38
C MET A 273 18.06 24.09 -12.59
N PRO A 274 17.96 25.11 -13.47
CA PRO A 274 16.72 25.85 -13.68
C PRO A 274 15.65 25.03 -14.43
N TYR A 275 14.40 25.15 -13.99
CA TYR A 275 13.24 24.55 -14.64
C TYR A 275 12.85 25.37 -15.88
N THR A 276 13.12 24.85 -17.08
CA THR A 276 12.65 25.45 -18.35
C THR A 276 11.46 24.67 -18.90
N SER A 277 10.29 25.30 -18.93
CA SER A 277 9.06 24.76 -19.51
C SER A 277 9.15 24.66 -21.04
N PRO A 278 8.84 23.51 -21.67
CA PRO A 278 8.63 23.45 -23.11
C PRO A 278 7.35 24.18 -23.51
N ALA A 279 7.46 25.11 -24.46
CA ALA A 279 6.33 25.85 -25.00
C ALA A 279 5.53 25.03 -26.04
N SER A 280 4.25 25.37 -26.20
CA SER A 280 3.38 24.84 -27.26
C SER A 280 3.95 25.11 -28.66
N PHE A 281 3.87 24.12 -29.55
CA PHE A 281 4.17 24.32 -30.97
C PHE A 281 2.95 24.02 -31.86
N ALA A 282 2.63 24.96 -32.73
CA ALA A 282 1.54 24.88 -33.70
C ALA A 282 2.07 24.39 -35.07
N PRO A 283 1.22 23.84 -35.96
CA PRO A 283 1.68 23.28 -37.23
C PRO A 283 2.01 24.36 -38.28
N PRO A 284 3.03 24.16 -39.12
CA PRO A 284 3.32 25.04 -40.24
C PRO A 284 2.40 24.74 -41.44
N ALA A 285 1.90 25.78 -42.10
CA ALA A 285 1.24 25.70 -43.39
C ALA A 285 2.16 26.21 -44.50
N ALA A 286 2.29 25.45 -45.58
CA ALA A 286 2.79 25.92 -46.87
C ALA A 286 2.16 25.06 -47.97
N GLY A 287 1.26 25.65 -48.76
CA GLY A 287 0.57 24.94 -49.83
C GLY A 287 1.22 25.17 -51.20
N HIS A 288 1.13 24.17 -52.08
CA HIS A 288 1.14 24.37 -53.52
C HIS A 288 0.02 23.51 -54.12
N ARG A 289 -0.84 24.10 -54.96
CA ARG A 289 -1.94 23.41 -55.64
C ARG A 289 -1.53 23.07 -57.07
N VAL A 290 -1.66 21.80 -57.46
CA VAL A 290 -2.03 21.39 -58.83
C VAL A 290 -2.95 20.17 -58.72
N ALA A 291 -3.98 20.13 -59.56
CA ALA A 291 -4.91 19.02 -59.77
C ALA A 291 -5.35 19.08 -61.26
N PRO A 292 -6.13 18.12 -61.81
CA PRO A 292 -6.58 16.82 -61.28
C PRO A 292 -6.20 15.63 -62.21
N GLN A 293 -6.62 14.38 -61.91
CA GLN A 293 -7.37 13.52 -62.85
C GLN A 293 -7.84 12.17 -62.23
N HIS A 294 -9.09 11.83 -62.57
CA HIS A 294 -9.91 10.60 -62.53
C HIS A 294 -9.46 9.27 -61.86
N VAL A 295 -10.38 8.70 -61.04
CA VAL A 295 -11.15 7.44 -61.25
C VAL A 295 -10.73 6.60 -62.50
N ASP A 296 -10.50 5.28 -62.49
CA ASP A 296 -11.10 4.19 -61.69
C ASP A 296 -10.15 2.97 -61.51
N ASP A 297 -10.66 1.93 -60.85
CA ASP A 297 -10.38 0.49 -61.04
C ASP A 297 -9.06 -0.21 -60.58
N ASP A 298 -9.28 -1.51 -60.33
CA ASP A 298 -8.41 -2.69 -60.29
C ASP A 298 -7.45 -3.01 -59.10
N VAL A 299 -8.00 -3.92 -58.30
CA VAL A 299 -7.39 -5.04 -57.56
C VAL A 299 -6.09 -5.67 -58.13
N GLU A 300 -5.34 -6.29 -57.20
CA GLU A 300 -4.25 -7.25 -57.39
C GLU A 300 -2.95 -6.81 -58.10
N ARG A 301 -1.88 -6.60 -57.30
CA ARG A 301 -0.61 -7.27 -57.61
C ARG A 301 0.32 -7.52 -56.42
N THR A 302 0.40 -8.78 -56.03
CA THR A 302 1.52 -9.34 -55.27
C THR A 302 2.85 -9.07 -55.98
N GLN A 303 3.82 -8.44 -55.30
CA GLN A 303 5.21 -8.43 -55.74
C GLN A 303 6.14 -8.93 -54.63
N VAL A 304 6.53 -10.20 -54.75
CA VAL A 304 7.66 -10.76 -54.01
C VAL A 304 8.95 -10.31 -54.67
N ARG A 305 9.87 -9.71 -53.91
CA ARG A 305 11.27 -9.52 -54.32
C ARG A 305 12.09 -10.73 -53.87
N PRO A 306 12.58 -11.59 -54.78
CA PRO A 306 13.52 -12.64 -54.43
C PRO A 306 14.96 -12.10 -54.37
N GLY A 307 15.77 -12.66 -53.46
CA GLY A 307 17.17 -12.29 -53.26
C GLY A 307 17.41 -11.75 -51.84
N THR A 308 18.16 -12.41 -50.96
CA THR A 308 19.14 -13.49 -51.18
C THR A 308 18.98 -14.66 -50.20
N THR A 309 18.98 -15.87 -50.75
CA THR A 309 18.85 -17.12 -49.99
C THR A 309 20.17 -17.52 -49.35
N GLY A 310 20.34 -17.13 -48.10
CA GLY A 310 20.90 -18.02 -47.09
C GLY A 310 19.94 -18.00 -45.91
N PRO A 311 19.71 -19.11 -45.19
CA PRO A 311 19.18 -19.00 -43.85
C PRO A 311 20.23 -18.26 -43.02
N ALA A 312 20.05 -16.95 -42.85
CA ALA A 312 20.69 -16.25 -41.75
C ALA A 312 20.33 -17.06 -40.51
N PRO A 313 21.31 -17.51 -39.69
CA PRO A 313 21.02 -18.36 -38.55
C PRO A 313 20.02 -17.59 -37.69
N VAL A 314 18.81 -18.15 -37.55
CA VAL A 314 17.80 -17.57 -36.68
C VAL A 314 18.39 -17.66 -35.29
N ALA A 315 18.93 -16.53 -34.81
CA ALA A 315 19.58 -16.46 -33.52
C ALA A 315 18.52 -16.76 -32.47
N VAL A 316 18.50 -18.01 -31.99
CA VAL A 316 17.53 -18.45 -30.99
C VAL A 316 17.85 -17.68 -29.72
N LEU A 317 17.08 -16.63 -29.46
CA LEU A 317 17.27 -15.82 -28.27
C LEU A 317 16.99 -16.71 -27.05
N ARG A 318 17.98 -16.76 -26.16
CA ARG A 318 17.92 -17.55 -24.94
C ARG A 318 17.89 -16.62 -23.75
N ILE A 319 16.94 -16.86 -22.86
CA ILE A 319 16.84 -16.18 -21.59
C ILE A 319 17.46 -17.09 -20.53
N ARG A 320 18.53 -16.61 -19.89
CA ARG A 320 19.14 -17.26 -18.74
C ARG A 320 18.66 -16.57 -17.47
N LEU A 321 17.94 -17.30 -16.63
CA LEU A 321 17.56 -16.80 -15.30
C LEU A 321 18.77 -16.82 -14.36
N ASP A 322 18.69 -15.98 -13.33
CA ASP A 322 19.52 -15.98 -12.13
C ASP A 322 19.56 -17.32 -11.35
N ASP A 323 18.57 -18.20 -11.53
CA ASP A 323 18.63 -19.60 -11.04
C ASP A 323 19.45 -20.54 -11.93
N GLY A 324 20.04 -20.02 -13.01
CA GLY A 324 20.88 -20.77 -13.93
C GLY A 324 20.11 -21.58 -14.98
N ARG A 325 18.77 -21.58 -14.99
CA ARG A 325 17.97 -22.20 -16.06
C ARG A 325 18.00 -21.34 -17.32
N ASP A 326 18.24 -21.99 -18.46
CA ASP A 326 18.14 -21.40 -19.78
C ASP A 326 16.81 -21.77 -20.46
N PHE A 327 16.10 -20.78 -20.99
CA PHE A 327 14.89 -20.95 -21.77
C PHE A 327 15.09 -20.45 -23.20
N GLN A 328 14.65 -21.23 -24.19
CA GLN A 328 14.52 -20.74 -25.56
C GLN A 328 13.24 -19.91 -25.65
N LEU A 329 13.34 -18.74 -26.29
CA LEU A 329 12.25 -17.79 -26.36
C LEU A 329 11.38 -18.03 -27.60
N ASP A 330 10.13 -18.46 -27.39
CA ASP A 330 9.12 -18.50 -28.46
C ASP A 330 8.59 -17.08 -28.79
N ARG A 331 7.80 -16.93 -29.86
CA ARG A 331 7.30 -15.66 -30.41
C ARG A 331 6.66 -14.74 -29.37
N SER A 332 5.99 -15.30 -28.37
CA SER A 332 5.33 -14.59 -27.28
C SER A 332 5.46 -15.37 -25.97
N VAL A 333 6.02 -14.74 -24.93
CA VAL A 333 6.29 -15.39 -23.64
C VAL A 333 5.79 -14.52 -22.48
N LEU A 334 5.06 -15.11 -21.55
CA LEU A 334 4.58 -14.48 -20.33
C LEU A 334 5.38 -14.97 -19.14
N VAL A 335 6.09 -14.06 -18.47
CA VAL A 335 6.97 -14.37 -17.33
C VAL A 335 6.32 -13.92 -16.03
N GLY A 336 6.33 -14.75 -15.01
CA GLY A 336 5.86 -14.38 -13.67
C GLY A 336 5.87 -15.55 -12.69
N ARG A 337 5.39 -15.33 -11.46
CA ARG A 337 5.36 -16.40 -10.43
C ARG A 337 4.27 -17.46 -10.67
N ASN A 338 3.22 -17.10 -11.39
CA ASN A 338 2.15 -18.00 -11.84
C ASN A 338 1.46 -17.34 -13.05
N PRO A 339 2.12 -17.35 -14.23
CA PRO A 339 1.70 -16.57 -15.37
C PRO A 339 0.43 -17.16 -16.00
N VAL A 340 -0.52 -16.29 -16.29
CA VAL A 340 -1.78 -16.62 -16.97
C VAL A 340 -1.97 -15.63 -18.11
N GLY A 341 -2.26 -16.14 -19.32
CA GLY A 341 -2.58 -15.33 -20.49
C GLY A 341 -4.01 -14.81 -20.46
N GLN A 342 -4.23 -13.61 -20.99
CA GLN A 342 -5.55 -13.03 -21.18
C GLN A 342 -6.23 -13.56 -22.46
N ALA A 343 -7.47 -13.15 -22.72
CA ALA A 343 -8.17 -13.50 -23.95
C ALA A 343 -7.37 -13.00 -25.18
N GLY A 344 -7.02 -13.92 -26.08
CA GLY A 344 -6.11 -13.66 -27.21
C GLY A 344 -4.66 -14.10 -27.00
N GLU A 345 -4.23 -14.34 -25.75
CA GLU A 345 -2.84 -14.69 -25.39
C GLU A 345 -2.64 -16.19 -25.11
N GLN A 346 -3.63 -17.04 -25.45
CA GLN A 346 -3.62 -18.48 -25.14
C GLN A 346 -2.46 -19.28 -25.79
N HIS A 347 -1.82 -18.71 -26.82
CA HIS A 347 -0.66 -19.28 -27.51
C HIS A 347 0.68 -18.77 -26.97
N ALA A 348 0.69 -17.95 -25.91
CA ALA A 348 1.94 -17.47 -25.30
C ALA A 348 2.56 -18.56 -24.41
N GLN A 349 3.88 -18.75 -24.53
CA GLN A 349 4.65 -19.62 -23.66
C GLN A 349 4.61 -19.09 -22.22
N LEU A 350 4.29 -19.94 -21.25
CA LEU A 350 4.17 -19.56 -19.84
C LEU A 350 5.46 -19.89 -19.09
N LEU A 351 6.26 -18.86 -18.76
CA LEU A 351 7.51 -19.01 -18.02
C LEU A 351 7.28 -18.75 -16.53
N ALA A 352 7.05 -19.84 -15.78
CA ALA A 352 6.91 -19.79 -14.33
C ALA A 352 8.29 -19.63 -13.64
N VAL A 353 8.41 -18.57 -12.85
CA VAL A 353 9.62 -18.18 -12.12
C VAL A 353 9.34 -18.33 -10.63
N ASP A 354 10.04 -19.24 -9.96
CA ASP A 354 9.85 -19.43 -8.51
C ASP A 354 10.30 -18.17 -7.75
N ASP A 355 9.47 -17.72 -6.82
CA ASP A 355 9.61 -16.42 -6.16
C ASP A 355 8.97 -16.49 -4.77
N PRO A 356 9.61 -17.18 -3.82
CA PRO A 356 9.11 -17.30 -2.45
C PRO A 356 8.98 -15.93 -1.76
N GLY A 357 9.80 -14.95 -2.16
CA GLY A 357 9.71 -13.56 -1.69
C GLY A 357 8.50 -12.77 -2.21
N ARG A 358 7.76 -13.29 -3.20
CA ARG A 358 6.62 -12.64 -3.86
C ARG A 358 6.97 -11.29 -4.52
N SER A 359 8.23 -11.09 -4.88
CA SER A 359 8.74 -9.92 -5.59
C SER A 359 8.19 -9.80 -7.03
N ILE A 360 7.64 -10.87 -7.57
CA ILE A 360 7.17 -11.01 -8.94
C ILE A 360 5.64 -11.15 -8.98
N SER A 361 4.98 -10.35 -9.83
CA SER A 361 3.54 -10.48 -10.10
C SER A 361 3.18 -11.84 -10.71
N LYS A 362 1.89 -12.25 -10.64
CA LYS A 362 1.40 -13.52 -11.23
C LYS A 362 1.84 -13.66 -12.69
N THR A 363 1.45 -12.67 -13.50
CA THR A 363 2.07 -12.34 -14.80
C THR A 363 2.78 -10.99 -14.59
N HIS A 364 4.09 -10.91 -14.81
CA HIS A 364 4.94 -9.75 -14.53
C HIS A 364 5.41 -9.08 -15.81
N LEU A 365 5.95 -9.86 -16.74
CA LEU A 365 6.42 -9.39 -18.05
C LEU A 365 5.69 -10.11 -19.17
N HIS A 366 5.52 -9.40 -20.28
CA HIS A 366 5.21 -9.96 -21.58
C HIS A 366 6.37 -9.67 -22.52
N LEU A 367 6.92 -10.73 -23.10
CA LEU A 367 8.05 -10.70 -24.03
C LEU A 367 7.55 -11.08 -25.42
N LEU A 368 7.92 -10.29 -26.43
CA LEU A 368 7.73 -10.62 -27.84
C LEU A 368 9.11 -10.61 -28.52
N THR A 369 9.39 -11.61 -29.36
CA THR A 369 10.67 -11.67 -30.12
C THR A 369 10.44 -11.35 -31.60
N ASP A 370 11.33 -10.54 -32.15
CA ASP A 370 11.43 -10.27 -33.60
C ASP A 370 12.66 -10.96 -34.24
N GLY A 371 13.41 -11.76 -33.46
CA GLY A 371 14.62 -12.45 -33.89
C GLY A 371 15.90 -11.59 -33.83
N THR A 372 15.79 -10.28 -33.63
CA THR A 372 16.95 -9.37 -33.45
C THR A 372 17.13 -8.95 -31.99
N GLY A 373 16.03 -8.82 -31.26
CA GLY A 373 15.98 -8.59 -29.82
C GLY A 373 14.62 -9.00 -29.25
N ILE A 374 14.29 -8.47 -28.08
CA ILE A 374 12.99 -8.71 -27.44
C ILE A 374 12.31 -7.40 -27.10
N TRP A 375 10.99 -7.36 -27.24
CA TRP A 375 10.14 -6.30 -26.71
C TRP A 375 9.66 -6.72 -25.33
N VAL A 376 10.11 -6.02 -24.30
CA VAL A 376 9.73 -6.25 -22.91
C VAL A 376 8.62 -5.27 -22.54
N THR A 377 7.48 -5.80 -22.11
CA THR A 377 6.37 -4.99 -21.57
C THR A 377 6.12 -5.39 -20.12
N ASP A 378 6.26 -4.44 -19.20
CA ASP A 378 5.86 -4.65 -17.81
C ASP A 378 4.33 -4.67 -17.69
N ARG A 379 3.77 -5.74 -17.12
CA ARG A 379 2.32 -5.99 -17.02
C ARG A 379 1.71 -5.37 -15.77
N GLN A 380 2.05 -4.11 -15.49
CA GLN A 380 1.65 -3.37 -14.30
C GLN A 380 2.07 -4.11 -13.02
N SER A 381 3.35 -4.46 -12.97
CA SER A 381 3.92 -5.17 -11.84
C SER A 381 3.97 -4.32 -10.57
N THR A 382 3.95 -4.97 -9.41
CA THR A 382 3.93 -4.24 -8.12
C THR A 382 5.28 -3.63 -7.78
N ASN A 383 6.38 -4.29 -8.15
CA ASN A 383 7.75 -3.88 -7.80
C ASN A 383 8.52 -3.25 -8.97
N GLY A 384 7.91 -3.20 -10.16
CA GLY A 384 8.51 -2.66 -11.37
C GLY A 384 9.52 -3.59 -12.03
N SER A 385 9.88 -3.19 -13.25
CA SER A 385 10.91 -3.83 -14.08
C SER A 385 11.93 -2.79 -14.54
N ALA A 386 13.15 -3.21 -14.83
CA ALA A 386 14.21 -2.35 -15.35
C ALA A 386 15.16 -3.14 -16.27
N VAL A 387 15.75 -2.46 -17.25
CA VAL A 387 16.74 -3.05 -18.17
C VAL A 387 18.09 -2.44 -17.87
N THR A 388 19.11 -3.28 -17.72
CA THR A 388 20.52 -2.87 -17.64
C THR A 388 21.19 -3.24 -18.95
N THR A 389 21.67 -2.23 -19.69
CA THR A 389 22.36 -2.44 -20.98
C THR A 389 23.78 -3.01 -20.76
N PRO A 390 24.46 -3.53 -21.81
CA PRO A 390 25.86 -3.97 -21.70
C PRO A 390 26.81 -2.89 -21.14
N ASP A 391 26.50 -1.61 -21.36
CA ASP A 391 27.25 -0.45 -20.85
C ASP A 391 27.02 -0.18 -19.35
N GLY A 392 26.23 -1.01 -18.66
CA GLY A 392 25.90 -0.90 -17.24
C GLY A 392 24.82 0.14 -16.90
N LEU A 393 24.22 0.80 -17.89
CA LEU A 393 23.15 1.77 -17.66
C LEU A 393 21.83 1.06 -17.36
N ARG A 394 21.31 1.26 -16.14
CA ARG A 394 20.02 0.72 -15.69
C ARG A 394 18.89 1.73 -15.92
N THR A 395 17.97 1.40 -16.81
CA THR A 395 16.79 2.19 -17.17
C THR A 395 15.52 1.50 -16.68
N PRO A 396 14.66 2.14 -15.88
CA PRO A 396 13.38 1.56 -15.46
C PRO A 396 12.42 1.45 -16.65
N LEU A 397 11.65 0.35 -16.71
CA LEU A 397 10.58 0.17 -17.69
C LEU A 397 9.31 0.89 -17.24
N VAL A 398 8.62 1.53 -18.16
CA VAL A 398 7.31 2.15 -17.90
C VAL A 398 6.22 1.07 -18.00
N PRO A 399 5.39 0.87 -16.96
CA PRO A 399 4.31 -0.11 -16.99
C PRO A 399 3.39 0.03 -18.19
N GLY A 400 3.14 -1.07 -18.90
CA GLY A 400 2.30 -1.14 -20.09
C GLY A 400 2.94 -0.64 -21.40
N VAL A 401 4.19 -0.14 -21.37
CA VAL A 401 4.89 0.36 -22.57
C VAL A 401 5.90 -0.68 -23.08
N PRO A 402 5.73 -1.23 -24.30
CA PRO A 402 6.71 -2.13 -24.90
C PRO A 402 8.04 -1.42 -25.13
N THR A 403 9.11 -1.94 -24.53
CA THR A 403 10.48 -1.40 -24.65
C THR A 403 11.38 -2.44 -25.31
N PHE A 404 12.09 -2.05 -26.37
CA PHE A 404 13.02 -2.93 -27.05
C PHE A 404 14.30 -3.14 -26.23
N VAL A 405 14.76 -4.40 -26.15
CA VAL A 405 15.94 -4.82 -25.40
C VAL A 405 16.84 -5.64 -26.31
N THR A 406 18.08 -5.18 -26.45
CA THR A 406 19.12 -5.83 -27.25
C THR A 406 19.76 -6.99 -26.48
N PRO A 407 20.18 -8.07 -27.17
CA PRO A 407 20.98 -9.13 -26.56
C PRO A 407 22.28 -8.60 -25.94
N GLY A 408 22.72 -9.24 -24.86
CA GLY A 408 23.75 -8.73 -23.95
C GLY A 408 23.22 -7.93 -22.77
N SER A 409 21.96 -7.49 -22.82
CA SER A 409 21.30 -6.79 -21.70
C SER A 409 20.78 -7.77 -20.64
N SER A 410 20.66 -7.29 -19.40
CA SER A 410 19.93 -7.98 -18.34
C SER A 410 18.63 -7.25 -17.97
N VAL A 411 17.57 -8.00 -17.71
CA VAL A 411 16.26 -7.47 -17.32
C VAL A 411 15.98 -7.87 -15.88
N HIS A 412 15.79 -6.86 -15.03
CA HIS A 412 15.37 -7.00 -13.65
C HIS A 412 13.84 -6.90 -13.56
N PHE A 413 13.21 -7.77 -12.77
CA PHE A 413 11.77 -7.86 -12.62
C PHE A 413 11.45 -8.31 -11.19
N GLY A 414 10.99 -7.39 -10.35
CA GLY A 414 11.06 -7.59 -8.90
C GLY A 414 12.51 -7.72 -8.43
N ASP A 415 12.78 -8.71 -7.58
CA ASP A 415 14.13 -8.97 -7.05
C ASP A 415 14.94 -9.95 -7.91
N ARG A 416 14.34 -10.51 -8.97
CA ARG A 416 14.98 -11.46 -9.89
C ARG A 416 15.47 -10.79 -11.16
N THR A 417 16.44 -11.44 -11.80
CA THR A 417 17.07 -10.95 -13.03
C THR A 417 17.20 -12.06 -14.05
N PHE A 418 17.02 -11.74 -15.33
CA PHE A 418 17.40 -12.62 -16.43
C PHE A 418 18.37 -11.92 -17.37
N TYR A 419 19.26 -12.69 -17.99
CA TYR A 419 20.18 -12.24 -19.04
C TYR A 419 19.65 -12.68 -20.41
N LEU A 420 19.65 -11.77 -21.38
CA LEU A 420 19.28 -12.06 -22.76
C LEU A 420 20.53 -12.40 -23.58
N GLY A 421 20.71 -13.68 -23.91
CA GLY A 421 21.77 -14.16 -24.79
C GLY A 421 21.28 -14.44 -26.21
N GLN A 422 22.22 -14.37 -27.16
CA GLN A 422 22.12 -15.12 -28.42
C GLN A 422 22.74 -16.51 -28.21
N ALA A 423 22.16 -17.54 -28.83
CA ALA A 423 22.65 -18.92 -28.80
C ALA A 423 23.87 -19.14 -29.70
#